data_AF-A0A2A5NNA2-F1
#
_entry.id   AF-A0A2A5NNA2-F1
#
_cell.length_a   1.000
_cell.length_b   1.000
_cell.length_c   1.000
_cell.angle_alpha   90.00
_cell.angle_beta   90.00
_cell.angle_gamma   90.00
#
_symmetry.space_group_name_H-M   'P 1'
#
loop_
_entity.id
_entity.type
_entity.pdbx_description
1 polymer ?
#
loop_
_entity_poly.entity_id
_entity_poly.type
_entity_poly.pdbx_seq_one_letter_code
_entity_poly.pdbx_strand_id
1 'polypeptide(L)'
;MTTDGPPPYTVEELDVPTTMGDDPARVDAFRAWLDVSDRAEVAVHGLAELAWAPEEYLPLCHEPGAPSRLFVARDADGTVVGSASYDTKDADGTTNCWLAVGVDPAHQGRGVGRLLADRLEDEARRAGRTQWKTYAVSRQVGPATGDGYLQAPTGAGAVPVDERAVRFLTARGWHFGQVNRISRLALPADRSVVAALHDRATAAAGSAYRVHSWPGRTPERWLDGIALLHTRMSTDTPAGGMDEPEDRWDGERVRANEAELDRAPRTMVTVAVEHVDSGALVGFTQLAVPDAPERAVMQWDTLVLREHRGHRLGWLLKVVGIETVERDHPGHPAILTFNAEENRPMLDVNEAVGFVGVGSEGIWEHREDTGTDRDRTGA
;
A
#
# COMPACT_ATOMS: atom_id res chain seq x y z
N MET A 1 -13.64 -49.57 3.24
CA MET A 1 -14.49 -48.40 3.51
C MET A 1 -13.55 -47.29 3.91
N THR A 2 -12.98 -46.61 2.92
CA THR A 2 -13.41 -45.31 2.36
C THR A 2 -12.59 -44.18 2.97
N THR A 3 -11.60 -43.75 2.17
CA THR A 3 -11.04 -42.38 2.01
C THR A 3 -10.61 -41.62 3.25
N ASP A 4 -9.30 -41.53 3.48
CA ASP A 4 -8.72 -40.55 4.42
C ASP A 4 -7.47 -39.90 3.78
N GLY A 5 -7.70 -39.23 2.65
CA GLY A 5 -6.84 -38.14 2.19
C GLY A 5 -7.56 -36.83 2.54
N PRO A 6 -6.84 -35.76 2.95
CA PRO A 6 -7.49 -34.52 3.31
C PRO A 6 -8.38 -34.06 2.13
N PRO A 7 -9.62 -33.60 2.38
CA PRO A 7 -10.40 -32.98 1.32
C PRO A 7 -9.55 -31.88 0.69
N PRO A 8 -9.25 -31.96 -0.62
CA PRO A 8 -8.27 -31.06 -1.21
C PRO A 8 -8.88 -29.66 -1.24
N TYR A 9 -8.18 -28.70 -0.65
CA TYR A 9 -8.44 -27.31 -0.99
C TYR A 9 -8.24 -27.13 -2.49
N THR A 10 -9.15 -26.45 -3.16
CA THR A 10 -8.99 -26.07 -4.57
C THR A 10 -8.61 -24.60 -4.64
N VAL A 11 -7.81 -24.22 -5.64
CA VAL A 11 -7.51 -22.82 -5.94
C VAL A 11 -8.03 -22.48 -7.31
N GLU A 12 -8.78 -21.39 -7.39
CA GLU A 12 -9.34 -20.85 -8.64
C GLU A 12 -9.02 -19.37 -8.75
N GLU A 13 -8.87 -18.91 -9.99
CA GLU A 13 -8.81 -17.49 -10.31
C GLU A 13 -10.23 -16.94 -10.37
N LEU A 14 -10.46 -15.77 -9.76
CA LEU A 14 -11.73 -15.07 -9.81
C LEU A 14 -11.82 -14.26 -11.09
N ASP A 15 -13.01 -14.27 -11.66
CA ASP A 15 -13.44 -13.25 -12.61
C ASP A 15 -13.82 -12.00 -11.79
N VAL A 16 -12.99 -10.96 -11.82
CA VAL A 16 -13.19 -9.76 -11.00
C VAL A 16 -14.36 -8.95 -11.56
N PRO A 17 -15.39 -8.61 -10.77
CA PRO A 17 -16.56 -7.89 -11.27
C PRO A 17 -16.17 -6.51 -11.81
N THR A 18 -16.77 -6.07 -12.92
CA THR A 18 -16.48 -4.72 -13.43
C THR A 18 -17.12 -3.66 -12.55
N THR A 19 -18.26 -3.96 -11.91
CA THR A 19 -18.94 -3.06 -10.96
C THR A 19 -19.63 -3.88 -9.87
N MET A 20 -20.04 -3.24 -8.78
CA MET A 20 -20.84 -3.93 -7.75
C MET A 20 -22.28 -4.27 -8.18
N GLY A 21 -22.71 -3.85 -9.37
CA GLY A 21 -23.99 -4.21 -10.00
C GLY A 21 -23.88 -5.28 -11.09
N ASP A 22 -22.72 -5.94 -11.19
CA ASP A 22 -22.45 -7.04 -12.14
C ASP A 22 -23.16 -8.35 -11.73
N ASP A 23 -22.83 -9.47 -12.38
CA ASP A 23 -23.37 -10.80 -12.05
C ASP A 23 -23.28 -11.09 -10.54
N PRO A 24 -24.39 -11.48 -9.87
CA PRO A 24 -24.41 -11.67 -8.43
C PRO A 24 -23.40 -12.71 -7.93
N ALA A 25 -23.18 -13.81 -8.67
CA ALA A 25 -22.25 -14.85 -8.24
C ALA A 25 -20.81 -14.34 -8.30
N ARG A 26 -20.47 -13.55 -9.33
CA ARG A 26 -19.17 -12.88 -9.45
C ARG A 26 -18.93 -11.89 -8.31
N VAL A 27 -19.93 -11.05 -8.01
CA VAL A 27 -19.86 -10.08 -6.91
C VAL A 27 -19.73 -10.77 -5.55
N ASP A 28 -20.47 -11.84 -5.31
CA ASP A 28 -20.41 -12.59 -4.05
C ASP A 28 -19.07 -13.31 -3.87
N ALA A 29 -18.47 -13.82 -4.95
CA ALA A 29 -17.12 -14.39 -4.90
C ALA A 29 -16.06 -13.33 -4.54
N PHE A 30 -16.15 -12.13 -5.13
CA PHE A 30 -15.27 -11.00 -4.79
C PHE A 30 -15.45 -10.55 -3.33
N ARG A 31 -16.70 -10.44 -2.85
CA ARG A 31 -16.97 -10.14 -1.43
C ARG A 31 -16.34 -11.17 -0.49
N ALA A 32 -16.49 -12.45 -0.81
CA ALA A 32 -15.91 -13.53 -0.01
C ALA A 32 -14.37 -13.51 -0.02
N TRP A 33 -13.76 -13.16 -1.16
CA TRP A 33 -12.32 -12.96 -1.27
C TRP A 33 -11.83 -11.83 -0.36
N LEU A 34 -12.49 -10.66 -0.43
CA LEU A 34 -12.09 -9.49 0.36
C LEU A 34 -12.28 -9.74 1.87
N ASP A 35 -13.40 -10.34 2.24
CA ASP A 35 -13.72 -10.70 3.63
C ASP A 35 -12.68 -11.67 4.25
N VAL A 36 -12.19 -12.65 3.48
CA VAL A 36 -11.08 -13.51 3.94
C VAL A 36 -9.76 -12.73 4.04
N SER A 37 -9.49 -11.83 3.08
CA SER A 37 -8.30 -10.97 3.12
C SER A 37 -8.27 -10.11 4.38
N ASP A 38 -9.36 -9.38 4.62
CA ASP A 38 -9.51 -8.50 5.78
C ASP A 38 -9.44 -9.28 7.10
N ARG A 39 -10.13 -10.43 7.21
CA ARG A 39 -10.02 -11.27 8.42
C ARG A 39 -8.61 -11.78 8.67
N ALA A 40 -7.88 -12.15 7.61
CA ALA A 40 -6.52 -12.66 7.75
C ALA A 40 -5.58 -11.58 8.30
N GLU A 41 -5.68 -10.34 7.82
CA GLU A 41 -4.87 -9.22 8.29
C GLU A 41 -5.29 -8.75 9.69
N VAL A 42 -6.59 -8.53 9.91
CA VAL A 42 -7.12 -8.07 11.21
C VAL A 42 -6.83 -9.06 12.33
N ALA A 43 -6.78 -10.36 12.05
CA ALA A 43 -6.39 -11.37 13.03
C ALA A 43 -4.93 -11.22 13.51
N VAL A 44 -4.09 -10.52 12.76
CA VAL A 44 -2.68 -10.26 13.10
C VAL A 44 -2.52 -8.92 13.81
N HIS A 45 -2.93 -7.81 13.17
CA HIS A 45 -2.65 -6.46 13.67
C HIS A 45 -3.80 -5.88 14.51
N GLY A 46 -5.02 -6.43 14.43
CA GLY A 46 -6.17 -6.00 15.24
C GLY A 46 -6.82 -4.67 14.85
N LEU A 47 -6.53 -4.13 13.65
CA LEU A 47 -6.97 -2.81 13.19
C LEU A 47 -8.13 -2.95 12.18
N ALA A 48 -9.33 -3.23 12.67
CA ALA A 48 -10.51 -3.39 11.79
C ALA A 48 -10.86 -2.15 10.95
N GLU A 49 -10.38 -0.96 11.35
CA GLU A 49 -10.55 0.29 10.62
C GLU A 49 -9.72 0.40 9.32
N LEU A 50 -8.78 -0.52 9.07
CA LEU A 50 -8.07 -0.64 7.80
C LEU A 50 -8.84 -1.44 6.74
N ALA A 51 -9.88 -2.17 7.14
CA ALA A 51 -10.68 -2.99 6.23
C ALA A 51 -11.40 -2.12 5.20
N TRP A 52 -11.55 -2.66 4.00
CA TRP A 52 -12.19 -2.00 2.87
C TRP A 52 -13.61 -2.52 2.68
N ALA A 53 -14.53 -1.64 2.27
CA ALA A 53 -15.80 -2.10 1.74
C ALA A 53 -15.58 -2.59 0.30
N PRO A 54 -16.32 -3.62 -0.18
CA PRO A 54 -16.17 -4.14 -1.54
C PRO A 54 -16.26 -3.05 -2.63
N GLU A 55 -17.22 -2.14 -2.50
CA GLU A 55 -17.41 -1.01 -3.42
C GLU A 55 -16.25 0.00 -3.43
N GLU A 56 -15.44 0.04 -2.37
CA GLU A 56 -14.23 0.88 -2.32
C GLU A 56 -13.01 0.19 -2.85
N TYR A 57 -12.89 -1.12 -2.59
CA TYR A 57 -11.71 -1.88 -3.01
C TYR A 57 -11.76 -2.22 -4.49
N LEU A 58 -12.96 -2.47 -5.04
CA LEU A 58 -13.11 -2.95 -6.42
C LEU A 58 -12.41 -2.06 -7.46
N PRO A 59 -12.51 -0.72 -7.41
CA PRO A 59 -11.81 0.11 -8.38
C PRO A 59 -10.28 0.02 -8.30
N LEU A 60 -9.72 -0.30 -7.13
CA LEU A 60 -8.28 -0.54 -6.98
C LEU A 60 -7.83 -1.79 -7.76
N CYS A 61 -8.71 -2.78 -7.93
CA CYS A 61 -8.43 -3.98 -8.73
C CYS A 61 -8.41 -3.69 -10.24
N HIS A 62 -8.92 -2.55 -10.69
CA HIS A 62 -9.04 -2.19 -12.10
C HIS A 62 -8.02 -1.12 -12.51
N GLU A 63 -6.84 -1.08 -11.88
CA GLU A 63 -5.77 -0.15 -12.28
C GLU A 63 -5.56 -0.21 -13.81
N PRO A 64 -5.72 0.92 -14.53
CA PRO A 64 -5.64 0.91 -15.99
C PRO A 64 -4.29 0.41 -16.51
N GLY A 65 -4.32 -0.64 -17.34
CA GLY A 65 -3.12 -1.29 -17.88
C GLY A 65 -2.33 -2.08 -16.84
N ALA A 66 -2.94 -2.42 -15.70
CA ALA A 66 -2.35 -3.27 -14.66
C ALA A 66 -3.44 -3.90 -13.74
N PRO A 67 -4.52 -4.49 -14.27
CA PRO A 67 -5.61 -5.00 -13.42
C PRO A 67 -5.13 -6.14 -12.52
N SER A 68 -5.62 -6.13 -11.29
CA SER A 68 -5.35 -7.18 -10.30
C SER A 68 -5.94 -8.51 -10.73
N ARG A 69 -5.18 -9.59 -10.55
CA ARG A 69 -5.69 -10.95 -10.70
C ARG A 69 -5.90 -11.56 -9.32
N LEU A 70 -7.14 -11.91 -9.02
CA LEU A 70 -7.54 -12.41 -7.70
C LEU A 70 -7.73 -13.93 -7.74
N PHE A 71 -7.35 -14.60 -6.67
CA PHE A 71 -7.50 -16.05 -6.51
C PHE A 71 -8.11 -16.38 -5.17
N VAL A 72 -8.93 -17.43 -5.12
CA VAL A 72 -9.49 -17.95 -3.87
C VAL A 72 -9.08 -19.40 -3.65
N ALA A 73 -8.91 -19.78 -2.38
CA ALA A 73 -8.87 -21.18 -1.98
C ALA A 73 -10.23 -21.57 -1.39
N ARG A 74 -10.80 -22.70 -1.84
CA ARG A 74 -12.04 -23.25 -1.30
C ARG A 74 -11.82 -24.56 -0.57
N ASP A 75 -12.59 -24.79 0.49
CA ASP A 75 -12.70 -26.11 1.11
C ASP A 75 -13.63 -27.05 0.33
N ALA A 76 -13.83 -28.27 0.83
CA ALA A 76 -14.69 -29.27 0.17
C ALA A 76 -16.18 -28.89 0.13
N ASP A 77 -16.62 -27.99 1.01
CA ASP A 77 -18.00 -27.48 1.04
C ASP A 77 -18.17 -26.27 0.10
N GLY A 78 -17.09 -25.82 -0.56
CA GLY A 78 -17.07 -24.68 -1.47
C GLY A 78 -16.89 -23.33 -0.79
N THR A 79 -16.62 -23.33 0.53
CA THR A 79 -16.42 -22.10 1.31
C THR A 79 -15.07 -21.48 0.95
N VAL A 80 -15.03 -20.17 0.72
CA VAL A 80 -13.77 -19.44 0.53
C VAL A 80 -13.04 -19.36 1.87
N VAL A 81 -11.82 -19.91 1.93
CA VAL A 81 -10.98 -20.01 3.14
C VAL A 81 -9.58 -19.41 2.95
N GLY A 82 -9.27 -18.96 1.74
CA GLY A 82 -8.06 -18.21 1.44
C GLY A 82 -8.29 -17.24 0.30
N SER A 83 -7.58 -16.13 0.34
CA SER A 83 -7.58 -15.07 -0.66
C SER A 83 -6.15 -14.84 -1.14
N ALA A 84 -5.98 -14.47 -2.40
CA ALA A 84 -4.69 -14.11 -2.96
C ALA A 84 -4.84 -13.09 -4.08
N SER A 85 -3.85 -12.23 -4.25
CA SER A 85 -3.72 -11.33 -5.41
C SER A 85 -2.38 -11.52 -6.10
N TYR A 86 -2.40 -11.35 -7.41
CA TYR A 86 -1.24 -11.18 -8.27
C TYR A 86 -1.38 -9.83 -8.98
N ASP A 87 -0.44 -8.94 -8.72
CA ASP A 87 -0.43 -7.59 -9.26
C ASP A 87 0.89 -7.36 -10.02
N THR A 88 0.82 -6.75 -11.20
CA THR A 88 1.99 -6.46 -12.04
C THR A 88 1.70 -5.24 -12.89
N LYS A 89 2.76 -4.56 -13.35
CA LYS A 89 2.62 -3.57 -14.42
C LYS A 89 2.69 -4.25 -15.80
N ASP A 90 2.02 -3.68 -16.80
CA ASP A 90 2.03 -4.21 -18.18
C ASP A 90 3.11 -3.57 -19.08
N ALA A 91 3.92 -2.66 -18.55
CA ALA A 91 4.96 -2.01 -19.32
C ALA A 91 6.03 -3.01 -19.81
N ASP A 92 6.55 -2.79 -21.03
CA ASP A 92 7.62 -3.60 -21.60
C ASP A 92 8.84 -3.66 -20.67
N GLY A 93 9.36 -4.87 -20.44
CA GLY A 93 10.51 -5.08 -19.56
C GLY A 93 10.19 -5.04 -18.07
N THR A 94 8.91 -5.02 -17.67
CA THR A 94 8.50 -5.16 -16.26
C THR A 94 9.06 -6.46 -15.68
N THR A 95 9.88 -6.34 -14.64
CA THR A 95 10.49 -7.47 -13.93
C THR A 95 9.80 -7.76 -12.60
N ASN A 96 9.08 -6.78 -12.06
CA ASN A 96 8.49 -6.85 -10.74
C ASN A 96 7.00 -7.26 -10.75
N CYS A 97 6.58 -7.94 -9.69
CA CYS A 97 5.19 -8.16 -9.33
C CYS A 97 4.99 -8.18 -7.82
N TRP A 98 3.74 -8.01 -7.38
CA TRP A 98 3.34 -8.08 -5.98
C TRP A 98 2.39 -9.25 -5.78
N LEU A 99 2.65 -10.02 -4.73
CA LEU A 99 1.90 -11.21 -4.35
C LEU A 99 1.33 -10.99 -2.95
N ALA A 100 0.03 -11.19 -2.77
CA ALA A 100 -0.61 -11.17 -1.46
C ALA A 100 -1.31 -12.51 -1.19
N VAL A 101 -1.24 -13.00 0.05
CA VAL A 101 -1.91 -14.23 0.48
C VAL A 101 -2.55 -14.03 1.86
N GLY A 102 -3.87 -14.12 1.92
CA GLY A 102 -4.67 -14.20 3.13
C GLY A 102 -5.17 -15.64 3.35
N VAL A 103 -5.14 -16.11 4.60
CA VAL A 103 -5.73 -17.41 4.98
C VAL A 103 -6.60 -17.19 6.20
N ASP A 104 -7.85 -17.63 6.09
CA ASP A 104 -8.81 -17.56 7.18
C ASP A 104 -8.19 -18.18 8.46
N PRO A 105 -8.25 -17.49 9.61
CA PRO A 105 -7.60 -17.94 10.85
C PRO A 105 -7.95 -19.38 11.25
N ALA A 106 -9.17 -19.86 10.97
CA ALA A 106 -9.59 -21.21 11.30
C ALA A 106 -8.94 -22.29 10.40
N HIS A 107 -8.45 -21.90 9.22
CA HIS A 107 -7.88 -22.77 8.19
C HIS A 107 -6.35 -22.70 8.11
N GLN A 108 -5.75 -21.89 8.98
CA GLN A 108 -4.32 -21.82 9.17
C GLN A 108 -3.73 -23.18 9.61
N GLY A 109 -2.52 -23.48 9.15
CA GLY A 109 -1.79 -24.70 9.48
C GLY A 109 -2.10 -25.90 8.60
N ARG A 110 -3.03 -25.76 7.64
CA ARG A 110 -3.60 -26.88 6.86
C ARG A 110 -3.14 -26.94 5.40
N GLY A 111 -2.14 -26.14 5.03
CA GLY A 111 -1.58 -26.11 3.66
C GLY A 111 -2.19 -25.09 2.70
N VAL A 112 -3.28 -24.40 3.07
CA VAL A 112 -3.95 -23.38 2.21
C VAL A 112 -2.97 -22.30 1.73
N GLY A 113 -2.22 -21.68 2.64
CA GLY A 113 -1.27 -20.63 2.28
C GLY A 113 -0.14 -21.12 1.37
N ARG A 114 0.28 -22.40 1.51
CA ARG A 114 1.24 -23.02 0.58
C ARG A 114 0.64 -23.15 -0.81
N LEU A 115 -0.59 -23.66 -0.91
CA LEU A 115 -1.29 -23.86 -2.17
C LEU A 115 -1.48 -22.54 -2.94
N LEU A 116 -1.88 -21.47 -2.24
CA LEU A 116 -2.01 -20.13 -2.84
C LEU A 116 -0.65 -19.55 -3.25
N ALA A 117 0.35 -19.61 -2.37
CA ALA A 117 1.69 -19.11 -2.72
C ALA A 117 2.30 -19.86 -3.92
N ASP A 118 2.17 -21.18 -3.96
CA ASP A 118 2.66 -21.99 -5.10
C ASP A 118 1.94 -21.57 -6.40
N ARG A 119 0.63 -21.33 -6.36
CA ARG A 119 -0.16 -20.83 -7.50
C ARG A 119 0.33 -19.46 -7.99
N LEU A 120 0.60 -18.53 -7.07
CA LEU A 120 1.01 -17.16 -7.39
C LEU A 120 2.45 -17.09 -7.93
N GLU A 121 3.38 -17.81 -7.29
CA GLU A 121 4.77 -17.88 -7.75
C GLU A 121 4.86 -18.53 -9.13
N ASP A 122 4.02 -19.51 -9.42
CA ASP A 122 3.88 -20.07 -10.77
C ASP A 122 3.37 -19.04 -11.80
N GLU A 123 2.42 -18.17 -11.44
CA GLU A 123 2.01 -17.07 -12.33
C GLU A 123 3.15 -16.08 -12.57
N ALA A 124 3.87 -15.71 -11.52
CA ALA A 124 5.02 -14.81 -11.62
C ALA A 124 6.09 -15.39 -12.56
N ARG A 125 6.42 -16.68 -12.42
CA ARG A 125 7.36 -17.37 -13.32
C ARG A 125 6.86 -17.43 -14.76
N ARG A 126 5.58 -17.76 -14.98
CA ARG A 126 4.98 -17.80 -16.33
C ARG A 126 4.98 -16.43 -17.01
N ALA A 127 4.75 -15.37 -16.24
CA ALA A 127 4.82 -13.99 -16.71
C ALA A 127 6.25 -13.46 -16.85
N GLY A 128 7.27 -14.26 -16.53
CA GLY A 128 8.68 -13.87 -16.62
C GLY A 128 9.10 -12.80 -15.61
N ARG A 129 8.36 -12.65 -14.50
CA ARG A 129 8.70 -11.72 -13.42
C ARG A 129 9.83 -12.31 -12.58
N THR A 130 10.84 -11.52 -12.28
CA THR A 130 12.08 -11.96 -11.60
C THR A 130 12.27 -11.30 -10.23
N GLN A 131 11.48 -10.28 -9.91
CA GLN A 131 11.47 -9.60 -8.62
C GLN A 131 10.05 -9.65 -8.04
N TRP A 132 9.84 -10.37 -6.96
CA TRP A 132 8.51 -10.51 -6.37
C TRP A 132 8.48 -9.87 -5.01
N LYS A 133 7.42 -9.13 -4.70
CA LYS A 133 7.27 -8.47 -3.40
C LYS A 133 6.00 -8.92 -2.70
N THR A 134 6.04 -8.91 -1.38
CA THR A 134 4.85 -9.10 -0.55
C THR A 134 4.95 -8.26 0.72
N TYR A 135 3.80 -7.82 1.19
CA TYR A 135 3.63 -7.04 2.41
C TYR A 135 2.95 -7.95 3.43
N ALA A 136 3.64 -8.27 4.51
CA ALA A 136 3.15 -9.13 5.57
C ALA A 136 2.90 -8.29 6.81
N VAL A 137 1.63 -8.04 7.13
CA VAL A 137 1.24 -7.37 8.38
C VAL A 137 1.86 -8.08 9.59
N SER A 138 2.20 -7.29 10.60
CA SER A 138 2.83 -7.78 11.83
C SER A 138 2.09 -7.31 13.07
N ARG A 139 2.04 -8.17 14.09
CA ARG A 139 1.60 -7.79 15.44
C ARG A 139 2.54 -6.79 16.14
N GLN A 140 3.73 -6.54 15.59
CA GLN A 140 4.72 -5.65 16.21
C GLN A 140 4.34 -4.17 16.02
N VAL A 141 4.46 -3.41 17.11
CA VAL A 141 4.26 -1.96 17.11
C VAL A 141 5.43 -1.29 17.80
N GLY A 142 6.08 -0.36 17.11
CA GLY A 142 7.23 0.39 17.62
C GLY A 142 8.52 -0.43 17.69
N PRO A 143 9.55 0.10 18.37
CA PRO A 143 10.88 -0.50 18.40
C PRO A 143 10.90 -1.89 19.05
N ALA A 144 11.67 -2.82 18.47
CA ALA A 144 11.89 -4.16 19.03
C ALA A 144 13.30 -4.67 18.72
N THR A 145 13.91 -5.37 19.68
CA THR A 145 15.29 -5.91 19.59
C THR A 145 15.42 -7.26 20.29
N GLY A 146 16.49 -7.99 19.99
CA GLY A 146 16.83 -9.29 20.60
C GLY A 146 16.40 -10.50 19.78
N ASP A 147 16.71 -11.71 20.28
CA ASP A 147 16.60 -12.99 19.56
C ASP A 147 15.18 -13.37 19.12
N GLY A 148 14.16 -12.73 19.70
CA GLY A 148 12.75 -12.91 19.32
C GLY A 148 12.33 -12.14 18.07
N TYR A 149 13.24 -11.34 17.48
CA TYR A 149 12.92 -10.41 16.41
C TYR A 149 13.91 -10.51 15.24
N LEU A 150 13.36 -10.55 14.03
CA LEU A 150 14.12 -10.37 12.80
C LEU A 150 14.24 -8.87 12.52
N GLN A 151 15.46 -8.34 12.57
CA GLN A 151 15.74 -6.93 12.32
C GLN A 151 15.74 -6.64 10.82
N ALA A 152 15.15 -5.51 10.42
CA ALA A 152 15.23 -5.07 9.03
C ALA A 152 16.68 -4.72 8.66
N PRO A 153 17.18 -5.11 7.47
CA PRO A 153 18.50 -4.72 6.98
C PRO A 153 18.74 -3.19 6.94
N THR A 154 17.67 -2.40 6.86
CA THR A 154 17.70 -0.93 6.92
C THR A 154 18.18 -0.39 8.27
N GLY A 155 18.20 -1.24 9.32
CA GLY A 155 18.49 -0.87 10.70
C GLY A 155 17.31 -0.24 11.43
N ALA A 156 16.14 -0.14 10.79
CA ALA A 156 14.95 0.47 11.35
C ALA A 156 13.77 -0.51 11.27
N GLY A 157 13.25 -0.89 12.43
CA GLY A 157 12.11 -1.81 12.55
C GLY A 157 12.49 -3.28 12.60
N ALA A 158 11.57 -4.08 13.11
CA ALA A 158 11.73 -5.52 13.23
C ALA A 158 10.38 -6.23 13.25
N VAL A 159 10.37 -7.50 12.88
CA VAL A 159 9.18 -8.37 12.95
C VAL A 159 9.45 -9.58 13.86
N PRO A 160 8.47 -10.10 14.62
CA PRO A 160 8.66 -11.25 15.49
C PRO A 160 9.01 -12.51 14.69
N VAL A 161 10.08 -13.21 15.06
CA VAL A 161 10.52 -14.45 14.36
C VAL A 161 9.51 -15.60 14.50
N ASP A 162 8.62 -15.51 15.49
CA ASP A 162 7.58 -16.51 15.74
C ASP A 162 6.29 -16.27 14.97
N GLU A 163 6.17 -15.12 14.30
CA GLU A 163 5.03 -14.77 13.49
C GLU A 163 4.90 -15.69 12.27
N ARG A 164 3.66 -16.07 11.97
CA ARG A 164 3.38 -17.14 11.03
C ARG A 164 3.80 -16.79 9.60
N ALA A 165 3.57 -15.55 9.19
CA ALA A 165 4.02 -15.03 7.90
C ALA A 165 5.55 -14.98 7.80
N VAL A 166 6.23 -14.49 8.84
CA VAL A 166 7.70 -14.43 8.93
C VAL A 166 8.31 -15.82 8.75
N ARG A 167 7.81 -16.82 9.48
CA ARG A 167 8.26 -18.22 9.33
C ARG A 167 7.97 -18.79 7.94
N PHE A 168 6.79 -18.50 7.39
CA PHE A 168 6.37 -19.00 6.09
C PHE A 168 7.26 -18.44 4.97
N LEU A 169 7.47 -17.13 4.93
CA LEU A 169 8.28 -16.45 3.93
C LEU A 169 9.75 -16.86 4.03
N THR A 170 10.31 -16.88 5.25
CA THR A 170 11.69 -17.37 5.49
C THR A 170 11.87 -18.81 4.99
N ALA A 171 10.92 -19.71 5.28
CA ALA A 171 10.99 -21.10 4.83
C ALA A 171 10.85 -21.27 3.31
N ARG A 172 10.31 -20.26 2.62
CA ARG A 172 10.20 -20.21 1.15
C ARG A 172 11.39 -19.49 0.50
N GLY A 173 12.38 -19.04 1.27
CA GLY A 173 13.56 -18.35 0.74
C GLY A 173 13.31 -16.88 0.37
N TRP A 174 12.21 -16.29 0.83
CA TRP A 174 11.98 -14.86 0.70
C TRP A 174 12.90 -14.09 1.66
N HIS A 175 13.41 -12.96 1.19
CA HIS A 175 14.30 -12.09 1.92
C HIS A 175 13.51 -10.96 2.57
N PHE A 176 13.75 -10.72 3.85
CA PHE A 176 13.18 -9.59 4.57
C PHE A 176 13.97 -8.31 4.25
N GLY A 177 13.28 -7.23 3.85
CA GLY A 177 13.95 -6.00 3.43
C GLY A 177 13.65 -4.79 4.31
N GLN A 178 12.38 -4.51 4.59
CA GLN A 178 11.95 -3.23 5.18
C GLN A 178 10.74 -3.43 6.10
N VAL A 179 10.52 -2.48 7.01
CA VAL A 179 9.28 -2.38 7.79
C VAL A 179 8.57 -1.08 7.41
N ASN A 180 7.28 -1.16 7.11
CA ASN A 180 6.40 0.00 7.11
C ASN A 180 5.68 0.10 8.46
N ARG A 181 5.65 1.30 9.02
CA ARG A 181 4.84 1.64 10.20
C ARG A 181 3.48 2.14 9.76
N ILE A 182 2.45 1.57 10.36
CA ILE A 182 1.08 2.07 10.30
C ILE A 182 0.89 3.06 11.43
N SER A 183 0.51 4.29 11.09
CA SER A 183 0.31 5.37 12.06
C SER A 183 -1.10 5.92 12.01
N ARG A 184 -1.64 6.30 13.17
CA ARG A 184 -2.98 6.89 13.34
C ARG A 184 -2.89 8.27 13.97
N LEU A 185 -3.59 9.24 13.38
CA LEU A 185 -3.91 10.53 14.01
C LEU A 185 -5.40 10.54 14.32
N ALA A 186 -5.77 10.65 15.60
CA ALA A 186 -7.17 10.86 15.98
C ALA A 186 -7.66 12.24 15.52
N LEU A 187 -8.89 12.29 15.03
CA LEU A 187 -9.56 13.52 14.65
C LEU A 187 -10.71 13.85 15.64
N PRO A 188 -10.94 15.14 15.96
CA PRO A 188 -10.17 16.28 15.49
C PRO A 188 -8.76 16.31 16.10
N ALA A 189 -7.78 16.72 15.29
CA ALA A 189 -6.40 16.91 15.70
C ALA A 189 -6.27 18.08 16.67
N ASP A 190 -5.14 18.15 17.39
CA ASP A 190 -4.85 19.31 18.24
C ASP A 190 -4.62 20.55 17.37
N ARG A 191 -5.63 21.41 17.31
CA ARG A 191 -5.62 22.64 16.50
C ARG A 191 -4.44 23.55 16.82
N SER A 192 -4.00 23.60 18.07
CA SER A 192 -2.88 24.45 18.47
C SER A 192 -1.55 23.92 17.92
N VAL A 193 -1.38 22.59 17.92
CA VAL A 193 -0.21 21.91 17.35
C VAL A 193 -0.21 22.06 15.83
N VAL A 194 -1.34 21.80 15.16
CA VAL A 194 -1.46 21.92 13.70
C VAL A 194 -1.18 23.35 13.25
N ALA A 195 -1.80 24.35 13.89
CA ALA A 195 -1.57 25.76 13.55
C ALA A 195 -0.10 26.18 13.76
N ALA A 196 0.51 25.82 14.89
CA ALA A 196 1.92 26.13 15.15
C ALA A 196 2.88 25.46 14.16
N LEU A 197 2.51 24.29 13.64
CA LEU A 197 3.27 23.59 12.61
C LEU A 197 3.09 24.20 11.23
N HIS A 198 1.88 24.58 10.89
CA HIS A 198 1.57 25.32 9.69
C HIS A 198 2.38 26.63 9.64
N ASP A 199 2.35 27.45 10.69
CA ASP A 199 3.12 28.70 10.74
C ASP A 199 4.63 28.47 10.54
N ARG A 200 5.19 27.47 11.22
CA ARG A 200 6.62 27.13 11.10
C ARG A 200 6.99 26.62 9.71
N ALA A 201 6.14 25.81 9.10
CA ALA A 201 6.38 25.23 7.79
C ALA A 201 6.23 26.29 6.69
N THR A 202 5.22 27.17 6.80
CA THR A 202 5.02 28.33 5.91
C THR A 202 6.19 29.30 5.99
N ALA A 203 6.67 29.60 7.20
CA ALA A 203 7.84 30.48 7.37
C ALA A 203 9.11 29.88 6.75
N ALA A 204 9.30 28.57 6.84
CA ALA A 204 10.47 27.89 6.27
C ALA A 204 10.41 27.77 4.74
N ALA A 205 9.22 27.56 4.17
CA ALA A 205 9.01 27.56 2.72
C ALA A 205 9.17 28.98 2.13
N GLY A 206 8.69 29.99 2.84
CA GLY A 206 8.72 31.38 2.39
C GLY A 206 7.86 31.61 1.14
N SER A 207 8.09 32.72 0.45
CA SER A 207 7.31 33.11 -0.74
C SER A 207 7.65 32.32 -2.00
N ALA A 208 8.68 31.48 -1.97
CA ALA A 208 9.12 30.67 -3.11
C ALA A 208 8.16 29.50 -3.40
N TYR A 209 7.30 29.14 -2.45
CA TYR A 209 6.38 28.02 -2.59
C TYR A 209 4.94 28.44 -2.30
N ARG A 210 3.99 27.80 -3.00
CA ARG A 210 2.56 27.98 -2.78
C ARG A 210 1.88 26.63 -2.66
N VAL A 211 1.00 26.47 -1.68
CA VAL A 211 0.21 25.25 -1.50
C VAL A 211 -1.13 25.40 -2.20
N HIS A 212 -1.55 24.33 -2.87
CA HIS A 212 -2.84 24.18 -3.53
C HIS A 212 -3.54 22.93 -2.99
N SER A 213 -4.86 22.93 -2.95
CA SER A 213 -5.65 21.75 -2.60
C SER A 213 -6.87 21.64 -3.50
N TRP A 214 -7.23 20.42 -3.87
CA TRP A 214 -8.46 20.14 -4.63
C TRP A 214 -9.01 18.75 -4.31
N PRO A 215 -10.34 18.58 -4.27
CA PRO A 215 -10.98 17.27 -4.24
C PRO A 215 -11.14 16.70 -5.66
N GLY A 216 -11.18 15.36 -5.74
CA GLY A 216 -11.36 14.60 -6.96
C GLY A 216 -10.26 14.85 -7.99
N ARG A 217 -10.69 15.00 -9.24
CA ARG A 217 -9.82 15.07 -10.41
C ARG A 217 -8.85 16.25 -10.39
N THR A 218 -7.62 15.97 -10.83
CA THR A 218 -6.55 16.96 -10.96
C THR A 218 -6.92 18.05 -11.97
N PRO A 219 -6.88 19.34 -11.61
CA PRO A 219 -7.09 20.43 -12.56
C PRO A 219 -6.14 20.33 -13.76
N GLU A 220 -6.63 20.64 -14.96
CA GLU A 220 -5.89 20.45 -16.22
C GLU A 220 -4.48 21.05 -16.19
N ARG A 221 -4.34 22.26 -15.64
CA ARG A 221 -3.04 22.94 -15.51
C ARG A 221 -1.99 22.15 -14.72
N TRP A 222 -2.42 21.25 -13.83
CA TRP A 222 -1.58 20.48 -12.90
C TRP A 222 -1.41 19.02 -13.30
N LEU A 223 -2.05 18.58 -14.39
CA LEU A 223 -2.05 17.19 -14.80
C LEU A 223 -0.64 16.65 -15.04
N ASP A 224 0.16 17.35 -15.84
CA ASP A 224 1.55 16.97 -16.13
C ASP A 224 2.44 17.01 -14.88
N GLY A 225 2.17 17.95 -13.96
CA GLY A 225 2.89 18.06 -12.70
C GLY A 225 2.62 16.87 -11.77
N ILE A 226 1.37 16.43 -11.67
CA ILE A 226 1.00 15.23 -10.91
C ILE A 226 1.56 13.98 -11.57
N ALA A 227 1.55 13.87 -12.90
CA ALA A 227 2.17 12.75 -13.62
C ALA A 227 3.68 12.66 -13.33
N LEU A 228 4.40 13.79 -13.35
CA LEU A 228 5.81 13.80 -12.97
C LEU A 228 6.03 13.35 -11.52
N LEU A 229 5.19 13.83 -10.59
CA LEU A 229 5.31 13.48 -9.18
C LEU A 229 5.00 12.00 -8.91
N HIS A 230 3.99 11.40 -9.56
CA HIS A 230 3.76 9.95 -9.49
C HIS A 230 4.92 9.16 -10.09
N THR A 231 5.49 9.61 -11.22
CA THR A 231 6.69 8.96 -11.80
C THR A 231 7.82 8.90 -10.78
N ARG A 232 8.04 10.01 -10.08
CA ARG A 232 9.11 10.14 -9.07
C ARG A 232 8.85 9.34 -7.79
N MET A 233 7.62 8.90 -7.52
CA MET A 233 7.36 8.05 -6.36
C MET A 233 8.16 6.75 -6.36
N SER A 234 8.28 6.12 -7.53
CA SER A 234 9.02 4.86 -7.72
C SER A 234 10.53 4.99 -7.48
N THR A 235 11.09 6.21 -7.51
CA THR A 235 12.55 6.45 -7.47
C THR A 235 13.02 7.29 -6.29
N ASP A 236 12.18 8.16 -5.74
CA ASP A 236 12.56 9.12 -4.69
C ASP A 236 12.15 8.67 -3.26
N THR A 237 11.40 7.56 -3.14
CA THR A 237 10.93 6.97 -1.88
C THR A 237 11.90 5.90 -1.36
N PRO A 238 12.16 5.78 -0.04
CA PRO A 238 13.03 4.74 0.49
C PRO A 238 12.51 3.32 0.20
N ALA A 239 13.31 2.51 -0.50
CA ALA A 239 12.93 1.15 -0.91
C ALA A 239 13.63 0.02 -0.11
N GLY A 240 14.44 0.35 0.90
CA GLY A 240 15.11 -0.64 1.75
C GLY A 240 16.03 -1.63 1.00
N GLY A 241 16.59 -1.25 -0.15
CA GLY A 241 17.40 -2.12 -1.01
C GLY A 241 16.59 -3.03 -1.94
N MET A 242 15.27 -2.86 -1.98
CA MET A 242 14.34 -3.53 -2.89
C MET A 242 13.87 -2.54 -3.97
N ASP A 243 14.81 -1.93 -4.69
CA ASP A 243 14.49 -0.90 -5.69
C ASP A 243 13.61 -1.48 -6.79
N GLU A 244 12.59 -0.71 -7.19
CA GLU A 244 11.70 -1.07 -8.29
C GLU A 244 12.11 -0.30 -9.56
N PRO A 245 11.77 -0.83 -10.75
CA PRO A 245 11.86 -0.07 -11.98
C PRO A 245 11.08 1.24 -11.89
N GLU A 246 11.57 2.29 -12.55
CA GLU A 246 10.84 3.56 -12.67
C GLU A 246 9.48 3.32 -13.33
N ASP A 247 8.42 3.67 -12.63
CA ASP A 247 7.06 3.59 -13.14
C ASP A 247 6.69 4.92 -13.79
N ARG A 248 6.52 4.95 -15.11
CA ARG A 248 6.30 6.21 -15.85
C ARG A 248 4.83 6.57 -15.92
N TRP A 249 4.54 7.81 -15.56
CA TRP A 249 3.20 8.38 -15.62
C TRP A 249 3.16 9.56 -16.60
N ASP A 250 2.08 9.61 -17.37
CA ASP A 250 1.69 10.76 -18.18
C ASP A 250 0.27 11.22 -17.77
N GLY A 251 -0.18 12.33 -18.36
CA GLY A 251 -1.49 12.88 -18.05
C GLY A 251 -2.65 11.94 -18.39
N GLU A 252 -2.53 11.10 -19.43
CA GLU A 252 -3.56 10.14 -19.80
C GLU A 252 -3.70 9.04 -18.74
N ARG A 253 -2.57 8.51 -18.25
CA ARG A 253 -2.56 7.52 -17.17
C ARG A 253 -3.11 8.10 -15.87
N VAL A 254 -2.77 9.35 -15.52
CA VAL A 254 -3.38 10.03 -14.35
C VAL A 254 -4.89 10.11 -14.52
N ARG A 255 -5.39 10.51 -15.70
CA ARG A 255 -6.83 10.62 -15.97
C ARG A 255 -7.55 9.27 -15.88
N ALA A 256 -6.96 8.22 -16.42
CA ALA A 256 -7.51 6.88 -16.36
C ALA A 256 -7.59 6.38 -14.90
N ASN A 257 -6.51 6.57 -14.14
CA ASN A 257 -6.47 6.20 -12.73
C ASN A 257 -7.50 6.99 -11.89
N GLU A 258 -7.61 8.30 -12.09
CA GLU A 258 -8.63 9.13 -11.46
C GLU A 258 -10.05 8.66 -11.79
N ALA A 259 -10.31 8.27 -13.05
CA ALA A 259 -11.62 7.80 -13.46
C ALA A 259 -12.03 6.48 -12.78
N GLU A 260 -11.07 5.58 -12.52
CA GLU A 260 -11.34 4.38 -11.74
C GLU A 260 -11.55 4.73 -10.25
N LEU A 261 -10.66 5.52 -9.64
CA LEU A 261 -10.80 5.91 -8.23
C LEU A 261 -12.10 6.68 -7.94
N ASP A 262 -12.57 7.52 -8.88
CA ASP A 262 -13.84 8.28 -8.77
C ASP A 262 -15.08 7.36 -8.70
N ARG A 263 -14.95 6.06 -8.99
CA ARG A 263 -16.03 5.08 -8.84
C ARG A 263 -16.18 4.53 -7.43
N ALA A 264 -15.15 4.66 -6.58
CA ALA A 264 -15.24 4.28 -5.17
C ALA A 264 -16.10 5.32 -4.42
N PRO A 265 -16.78 4.94 -3.32
CA PRO A 265 -17.44 5.90 -2.43
C PRO A 265 -16.40 6.62 -1.55
N ARG A 266 -15.42 7.24 -2.21
CA ARG A 266 -14.31 7.99 -1.64
C ARG A 266 -14.00 9.20 -2.50
N THR A 267 -13.79 10.33 -1.84
CA THR A 267 -13.24 11.52 -2.47
C THR A 267 -11.74 11.55 -2.28
N MET A 268 -10.97 11.55 -3.37
CA MET A 268 -9.53 11.82 -3.30
C MET A 268 -9.28 13.31 -3.07
N VAL A 269 -8.60 13.68 -1.98
CA VAL A 269 -8.16 15.05 -1.73
C VAL A 269 -6.67 15.14 -2.01
N THR A 270 -6.29 15.94 -3.01
CA THR A 270 -4.89 16.19 -3.32
C THR A 270 -4.48 17.55 -2.75
N VAL A 271 -3.35 17.56 -2.04
CA VAL A 271 -2.65 18.79 -1.65
C VAL A 271 -1.31 18.81 -2.37
N ALA A 272 -0.97 19.90 -3.05
CA ALA A 272 0.25 20.01 -3.82
C ALA A 272 1.00 21.30 -3.54
N VAL A 273 2.32 21.26 -3.68
CA VAL A 273 3.20 22.43 -3.56
C VAL A 273 3.69 22.84 -4.94
N GLU A 274 3.43 24.08 -5.31
CA GLU A 274 3.99 24.78 -6.46
C GLU A 274 5.26 25.53 -6.05
N HIS A 275 6.32 25.43 -6.84
CA HIS A 275 7.45 26.37 -6.79
C HIS A 275 7.15 27.58 -7.68
N VAL A 276 7.01 28.76 -7.08
CA VAL A 276 6.38 29.94 -7.69
C VAL A 276 7.15 30.46 -8.91
N ASP A 277 8.48 30.48 -8.85
CA ASP A 277 9.30 31.03 -9.94
C ASP A 277 9.24 30.18 -11.21
N SER A 278 9.11 28.85 -11.07
CA SER A 278 9.00 27.93 -12.22
C SER A 278 7.57 27.60 -12.60
N GLY A 279 6.61 27.81 -11.70
CA GLY A 279 5.21 27.38 -11.86
C GLY A 279 5.02 25.86 -11.81
N ALA A 280 6.04 25.09 -11.43
CA ALA A 280 6.00 23.63 -11.40
C ALA A 280 5.50 23.10 -10.06
N LEU A 281 4.77 21.96 -10.07
CA LEU A 281 4.52 21.20 -8.85
C LEU A 281 5.78 20.44 -8.43
N VAL A 282 6.12 20.50 -7.15
CA VAL A 282 7.37 19.96 -6.58
C VAL A 282 7.15 19.01 -5.41
N GLY A 283 5.90 18.83 -5.01
CA GLY A 283 5.50 17.86 -4.00
C GLY A 283 3.99 17.75 -3.91
N PHE A 284 3.51 16.61 -3.43
CA PHE A 284 2.09 16.36 -3.24
C PHE A 284 1.83 15.38 -2.10
N THR A 285 0.61 15.40 -1.60
CA THR A 285 0.03 14.29 -0.84
C THR A 285 -1.42 14.06 -1.23
N GLN A 286 -1.87 12.82 -1.07
CA GLN A 286 -3.21 12.38 -1.39
C GLN A 286 -3.89 11.75 -0.17
N LEU A 287 -5.14 12.15 0.08
CA LEU A 287 -5.98 11.64 1.16
C LEU A 287 -7.27 11.06 0.56
N ALA A 288 -7.45 9.75 0.67
CA ALA A 288 -8.67 9.06 0.27
C ALA A 288 -9.71 9.15 1.40
N VAL A 289 -10.62 10.12 1.28
CA VAL A 289 -11.67 10.41 2.26
C VAL A 289 -12.91 9.58 1.95
N PRO A 290 -13.37 8.68 2.84
CA PRO A 290 -14.58 7.89 2.60
C PRO A 290 -15.85 8.76 2.68
N ASP A 291 -16.88 8.40 1.92
CA ASP A 291 -18.20 9.06 2.01
C ASP A 291 -18.86 8.83 3.38
N ALA A 292 -18.54 7.69 4.00
CA ALA A 292 -19.00 7.30 5.33
C ALA A 292 -18.17 7.99 6.44
N PRO A 293 -18.73 8.96 7.19
CA PRO A 293 -17.97 9.77 8.14
C PRO A 293 -17.48 8.99 9.35
N GLU A 294 -18.05 7.83 9.68
CA GLU A 294 -17.57 6.97 10.77
C GLU A 294 -16.26 6.24 10.45
N ARG A 295 -15.79 6.30 9.19
CA ARG A 295 -14.59 5.59 8.73
C ARG A 295 -13.38 6.51 8.68
N ALA A 296 -12.21 5.94 8.94
CA ALA A 296 -10.95 6.69 8.90
C ALA A 296 -10.58 7.11 7.47
N VAL A 297 -9.99 8.31 7.37
CA VAL A 297 -9.36 8.78 6.14
C VAL A 297 -8.04 8.06 5.95
N MET A 298 -7.71 7.68 4.72
CA MET A 298 -6.41 7.08 4.41
C MET A 298 -5.53 8.08 3.69
N GLN A 299 -4.43 8.48 4.30
CA GLN A 299 -3.41 9.27 3.62
C GLN A 299 -2.44 8.33 2.91
N TRP A 300 -2.42 8.46 1.59
CA TRP A 300 -1.56 7.71 0.68
C TRP A 300 -0.23 8.44 0.51
N ASP A 301 0.36 8.27 -0.66
CA ASP A 301 1.42 9.04 -1.29
C ASP A 301 1.68 10.42 -0.66
N THR A 302 2.93 10.62 -0.23
CA THR A 302 3.47 11.93 0.13
C THR A 302 4.89 12.06 -0.43
N LEU A 303 5.07 12.95 -1.40
CA LEU A 303 6.36 13.18 -2.05
C LEU A 303 6.76 14.64 -2.00
N VAL A 304 8.06 14.88 -1.83
CA VAL A 304 8.71 16.12 -2.22
C VAL A 304 9.92 15.76 -3.07
N LEU A 305 9.98 16.33 -4.27
CA LEU A 305 11.09 16.15 -5.20
C LEU A 305 12.41 16.44 -4.48
N ARG A 306 13.41 15.60 -4.73
CA ARG A 306 14.72 15.68 -4.06
C ARG A 306 15.32 17.09 -4.10
N GLU A 307 15.17 17.79 -5.22
CA GLU A 307 15.71 19.12 -5.49
C GLU A 307 15.06 20.22 -4.61
N HIS A 308 13.86 19.98 -4.08
CA HIS A 308 13.09 20.94 -3.28
C HIS A 308 13.01 20.57 -1.78
N ARG A 309 13.69 19.50 -1.36
CA ARG A 309 13.79 19.11 0.05
C ARG A 309 14.55 20.16 0.87
N GLY A 310 14.35 20.16 2.19
CA GLY A 310 14.98 21.12 3.12
C GLY A 310 14.15 22.37 3.43
N HIS A 311 13.03 22.59 2.74
CA HIS A 311 12.14 23.75 2.93
C HIS A 311 10.88 23.43 3.75
N ARG A 312 10.87 22.30 4.47
CA ARG A 312 9.71 21.79 5.23
C ARG A 312 8.42 21.60 4.42
N LEU A 313 8.53 21.37 3.10
CA LEU A 313 7.36 21.17 2.23
C LEU A 313 6.52 19.95 2.62
N GLY A 314 7.15 18.87 3.10
CA GLY A 314 6.43 17.70 3.62
C GLY A 314 5.58 18.03 4.86
N TRP A 315 6.05 18.97 5.70
CA TRP A 315 5.27 19.47 6.83
C TRP A 315 4.06 20.27 6.36
N LEU A 316 4.24 21.15 5.36
CA LEU A 316 3.15 21.90 4.75
C LEU A 316 2.08 20.98 4.15
N LEU A 317 2.50 19.98 3.37
CA LEU A 317 1.60 18.99 2.78
C LEU A 317 0.77 18.28 3.87
N LYS A 318 1.42 17.85 4.96
CA LYS A 318 0.75 17.16 6.06
C LYS A 318 -0.27 18.04 6.78
N VAL A 319 0.13 19.23 7.22
CA VAL A 319 -0.76 20.11 8.01
C VAL A 319 -1.91 20.64 7.17
N VAL A 320 -1.66 21.06 5.92
CA VAL A 320 -2.72 21.52 5.02
C VAL A 320 -3.67 20.38 4.65
N GLY A 321 -3.17 19.14 4.53
CA GLY A 321 -4.01 17.94 4.36
C GLY A 321 -4.96 17.72 5.53
N ILE A 322 -4.44 17.77 6.77
CA ILE A 322 -5.24 17.66 8.00
C ILE A 322 -6.30 18.77 8.06
N GLU A 323 -5.88 20.03 7.88
CA GLU A 323 -6.79 21.18 7.90
C GLU A 323 -7.88 21.08 6.82
N THR A 324 -7.54 20.58 5.63
CA THR A 324 -8.49 20.41 4.53
C THR A 324 -9.52 19.32 4.85
N VAL A 325 -9.09 18.17 5.36
CA VAL A 325 -10.01 17.12 5.81
C VAL A 325 -10.93 17.63 6.91
N GLU A 326 -10.41 18.28 7.95
CA GLU A 326 -11.25 18.76 9.06
C GLU A 326 -12.24 19.85 8.64
N ARG A 327 -11.86 20.71 7.70
CA ARG A 327 -12.70 21.82 7.23
C ARG A 327 -13.78 21.34 6.26
N ASP A 328 -13.39 20.53 5.28
CA ASP A 328 -14.24 20.20 4.12
C ASP A 328 -14.94 18.84 4.28
N HIS A 329 -14.40 17.95 5.12
CA HIS A 329 -14.92 16.61 5.40
C HIS A 329 -14.98 16.31 6.92
N PRO A 330 -15.73 17.09 7.71
CA PRO A 330 -15.79 16.91 9.16
C PRO A 330 -16.50 15.60 9.55
N GLY A 331 -16.06 14.98 10.65
CA GLY A 331 -16.74 13.84 11.27
C GLY A 331 -15.94 12.54 11.28
N HIS A 332 -14.89 12.44 10.46
CA HIS A 332 -13.98 11.29 10.47
C HIS A 332 -13.29 11.09 11.83
N PRO A 333 -13.11 9.84 12.28
CA PRO A 333 -12.51 9.55 13.59
C PRO A 333 -10.98 9.66 13.59
N ALA A 334 -10.33 9.47 12.43
CA ALA A 334 -8.89 9.43 12.32
C ALA A 334 -8.38 9.59 10.88
N ILE A 335 -7.09 9.87 10.75
CA ILE A 335 -6.29 9.69 9.53
C ILE A 335 -5.29 8.56 9.77
N LEU A 336 -5.21 7.62 8.83
CA LEU A 336 -4.26 6.51 8.82
C LEU A 336 -3.24 6.70 7.71
N THR A 337 -2.00 6.27 7.95
CA THR A 337 -0.93 6.34 6.95
C THR A 337 0.14 5.27 7.20
N PHE A 338 0.87 4.94 6.15
CA PHE A 338 1.92 3.92 6.15
C PHE A 338 3.22 4.59 5.70
N ASN A 339 4.31 4.38 6.43
CA ASN A 339 5.62 4.91 6.05
C ASN A 339 6.73 3.94 6.41
N ALA A 340 7.74 3.83 5.54
CA ALA A 340 8.97 3.11 5.83
C ALA A 340 9.57 3.56 7.17
N GLU A 341 9.93 2.61 8.02
CA GLU A 341 10.43 2.86 9.38
C GLU A 341 11.76 3.64 9.38
N GLU A 342 12.57 3.51 8.31
CA GLU A 342 13.79 4.31 8.11
C GLU A 342 13.53 5.72 7.58
N ASN A 343 12.31 6.05 7.15
CA ASN A 343 11.96 7.38 6.65
C ASN A 343 11.75 8.38 7.79
N ARG A 344 12.83 8.63 8.54
CA ARG A 344 12.84 9.50 9.72
C ARG A 344 12.28 10.90 9.44
N PRO A 345 12.60 11.58 8.32
CA PRO A 345 12.02 12.88 8.02
C PRO A 345 10.48 12.89 7.94
N MET A 346 9.88 11.84 7.37
CA MET A 346 8.41 11.73 7.29
C MET A 346 7.79 11.36 8.63
N LEU A 347 8.41 10.43 9.36
CA LEU A 347 7.96 10.06 10.70
C LEU A 347 8.05 11.23 11.68
N ASP A 348 9.07 12.09 11.59
CA ASP A 348 9.20 13.30 12.42
C ASP A 348 8.02 14.26 12.21
N VAL A 349 7.57 14.43 10.96
CA VAL A 349 6.40 15.25 10.64
C VAL A 349 5.15 14.64 11.24
N ASN A 350 4.95 13.33 11.03
CA ASN A 350 3.80 12.58 11.52
C ASN A 350 3.69 12.66 13.05
N GLU A 351 4.77 12.33 13.77
CA GLU A 351 4.81 12.35 15.23
C GLU A 351 4.57 13.77 15.78
N ALA A 352 5.10 14.79 15.12
CA ALA A 352 4.91 16.17 15.55
C ALA A 352 3.48 16.69 15.38
N VAL A 353 2.74 16.26 14.35
CA VAL A 353 1.30 16.59 14.20
C VAL A 353 0.41 15.71 15.08
N GLY A 354 0.96 14.67 15.73
CA GLY A 354 0.26 13.82 16.70
C GLY A 354 -0.08 12.41 16.22
N PHE A 355 0.49 11.93 15.11
CA PHE A 355 0.35 10.52 14.73
C PHE A 355 1.08 9.63 15.74
N VAL A 356 0.47 8.49 16.06
CA VAL A 356 1.07 7.43 16.86
C VAL A 356 1.13 6.14 16.05
N GLY A 357 2.21 5.37 16.21
CA GLY A 357 2.32 4.04 15.60
C GLY A 357 1.29 3.08 16.20
N VAL A 358 0.51 2.42 15.35
CA VAL A 358 -0.57 1.48 15.75
C VAL A 358 -0.40 0.09 15.16
N GLY A 359 0.47 -0.08 14.16
CA GLY A 359 0.72 -1.33 13.46
C GLY A 359 2.00 -1.28 12.65
N SER A 360 2.37 -2.41 12.06
CA SER A 360 3.43 -2.45 11.06
C SER A 360 3.20 -3.59 10.07
N GLU A 361 3.93 -3.54 8.96
CA GLU A 361 4.05 -4.63 8.00
C GLU A 361 5.53 -4.81 7.63
N GLY A 362 5.94 -6.06 7.48
CA GLY A 362 7.22 -6.40 6.92
C GLY A 362 7.13 -6.55 5.41
N ILE A 363 8.08 -5.96 4.70
CA ILE A 363 8.20 -6.06 3.25
C ILE A 363 9.24 -7.11 2.92
N TRP A 364 8.87 -8.05 2.08
CA TRP A 364 9.68 -9.19 1.70
C TRP A 364 9.83 -9.26 0.18
N GLU A 365 10.99 -9.71 -0.26
CA GLU A 365 11.33 -9.86 -1.67
C GLU A 365 11.84 -11.27 -1.98
N HIS A 366 11.42 -11.80 -3.12
CA HIS A 366 12.05 -12.96 -3.75
C HIS A 366 12.65 -12.53 -5.09
N ARG A 367 13.89 -12.93 -5.36
CA ARG A 367 14.51 -12.76 -6.67
C ARG A 367 14.74 -14.12 -7.30
N GLU A 368 14.19 -14.31 -8.50
CA GLU A 368 14.53 -15.47 -9.31
C GLU A 368 15.91 -15.26 -9.94
N ASP A 369 16.79 -16.25 -9.79
CA ASP A 369 18.11 -16.24 -10.42
C ASP A 369 17.92 -16.30 -11.95
N THR A 370 18.02 -15.14 -12.60
CA THR A 370 18.30 -15.12 -14.04
C THR A 370 19.71 -15.67 -14.19
N GLY A 371 19.86 -16.87 -14.75
CA GLY A 371 21.11 -17.64 -14.81
C GLY A 371 22.29 -17.03 -15.58
N THR A 372 22.45 -15.71 -15.56
CA THR A 372 23.44 -14.93 -16.30
C THR A 372 24.80 -14.78 -15.62
N ASP A 373 25.03 -15.37 -14.43
CA ASP A 373 26.32 -15.25 -13.72
C ASP A 373 27.05 -16.59 -13.48
N ARG A 374 26.65 -17.69 -14.13
CA ARG A 374 27.37 -18.97 -14.04
C ARG A 374 28.55 -19.14 -15.01
N ASP A 375 28.78 -18.20 -15.93
CA ASP A 375 29.83 -18.31 -16.96
C ASP A 375 31.03 -17.35 -16.79
N ARG A 376 31.18 -16.67 -15.63
CA ARG A 376 32.32 -15.76 -15.39
C ARG A 376 33.40 -16.22 -14.42
N THR A 377 33.34 -17.45 -13.95
CA THR A 377 34.46 -18.11 -13.25
C THR A 377 34.66 -19.51 -13.80
N GLY A 378 35.30 -19.60 -14.96
CA GLY A 378 35.54 -20.88 -15.64
C GLY A 378 36.37 -20.78 -16.91
N ALA A 379 37.51 -20.08 -16.88
CA ALA A 379 38.65 -20.29 -17.78
C ALA A 379 39.92 -19.68 -17.18
#